data_AF-A0A928I744-F1
#
_entry.id   AF-A0A928I744-F1
#
_cell.length_a   1.000
_cell.length_b   1.000
_cell.length_c   1.000
_cell.angle_alpha   90.00
_cell.angle_beta   90.00
_cell.angle_gamma   90.00
#
_symmetry.space_group_name_H-M   'P 1'
#
loop_
_entity.id
_entity.type
_entity.pdbx_description
1 polymer ?
#
loop_
_entity_poly.entity_id
_entity_poly.type
_entity_poly.pdbx_seq_one_letter_code
_entity_poly.pdbx_strand_id
1 'polypeptide(L)'
;MGLRFRKSKNLGGGFKINLSKSGIGYSWGGKGYRLTKKAKGGFRSTSSIPGTGISYTYDTHKHKSKSHGSGGANHNAQHPSAPIVDNNTYDTQTIENSTATGIVSEGLEEMIASATKSLQYNTWATIGLIASVLLGFGFPLFFLASVGFLVWKIYIKKNGIIDLDYTIDSEQQTLIDERMNPLFKIATSKKVWRIMETSKVIDTKYSSGANNLIKRVACQAKTVAPFPFVTNSQVVTFKSGKETLMFLPDKFFIIQGTKIGALNYEDLTTTVKGTRFIESDSVPSDARVVDHTWKYVNKSGGPDKRFSDNKQIPVCMYGEMRIKSNSGVNSVIMFSNIDIE
;
A
#
# COMPACT_ATOMS: atom_id res chain seq x y z
N MET A 1 5.14 8.06 55.91
CA MET A 1 5.30 6.85 55.06
C MET A 1 4.01 6.64 54.27
N GLY A 2 4.04 6.71 52.93
CA GLY A 2 2.81 6.64 52.13
C GLY A 2 2.35 5.21 51.88
N LEU A 3 1.08 4.90 52.19
CA LEU A 3 0.45 3.62 51.84
C LEU A 3 0.52 3.37 50.31
N ARG A 4 1.07 2.22 49.91
CA ARG A 4 1.17 1.78 48.51
C ARG A 4 0.12 0.71 48.24
N PHE A 5 -0.91 1.04 47.47
CA PHE A 5 -1.91 0.07 47.02
C PHE A 5 -1.57 -0.44 45.60
N ARG A 6 -1.45 -1.77 45.47
CA ARG A 6 -1.38 -2.48 44.18
C ARG A 6 -2.14 -3.80 44.31
N LYS A 7 -3.15 -4.03 43.47
CA LYS A 7 -3.81 -5.34 43.29
C LYS A 7 -3.71 -5.78 41.84
N SER A 8 -3.49 -7.07 41.61
CA SER A 8 -3.54 -7.67 40.28
C SER A 8 -4.47 -8.88 40.29
N LYS A 9 -5.42 -8.96 39.35
CA LYS A 9 -6.33 -10.09 39.18
C LYS A 9 -6.15 -10.71 37.79
N ASN A 10 -5.95 -12.02 37.75
CA ASN A 10 -5.91 -12.79 36.50
C ASN A 10 -7.34 -13.17 36.13
N LEU A 11 -7.74 -12.91 34.89
CA LEU A 11 -9.10 -13.17 34.40
C LEU A 11 -9.16 -14.38 33.46
N GLY A 12 -8.06 -15.12 33.30
CA GLY A 12 -7.97 -16.26 32.38
C GLY A 12 -7.62 -15.84 30.95
N GLY A 13 -7.34 -16.82 30.07
CA GLY A 13 -7.08 -16.57 28.64
C GLY A 13 -5.90 -15.63 28.33
N GLY A 14 -4.95 -15.48 29.25
CA GLY A 14 -3.81 -14.55 29.08
C GLY A 14 -4.13 -13.08 29.42
N PHE A 15 -5.30 -12.78 29.98
CA PHE A 15 -5.71 -11.41 30.34
C PHE A 15 -5.54 -11.14 31.85
N LYS A 16 -4.88 -10.02 32.19
CA LYS A 16 -4.65 -9.59 33.59
C LYS A 16 -4.97 -8.11 33.77
N ILE A 17 -5.61 -7.75 34.89
CA ILE A 17 -5.84 -6.35 35.27
C ILE A 17 -4.97 -6.01 36.48
N ASN A 18 -4.31 -4.85 36.43
CA ASN A 18 -3.50 -4.28 37.49
C ASN A 18 -4.11 -2.96 37.98
N LEU A 19 -4.56 -2.92 39.23
CA LEU A 19 -5.04 -1.71 39.90
C LEU A 19 -3.93 -1.16 40.78
N SER A 20 -3.68 0.14 40.68
CA SER A 20 -2.65 0.87 41.44
C SER A 20 -3.12 2.26 41.82
N LYS A 21 -2.40 2.94 42.72
CA LYS A 21 -2.64 4.37 43.03
C LYS A 21 -2.64 5.28 41.78
N SER A 22 -1.94 4.88 40.71
CA SER A 22 -1.89 5.62 39.44
C SER A 22 -3.01 5.28 38.45
N GLY A 23 -3.98 4.44 38.83
CA GLY A 23 -5.09 4.01 37.98
C GLY A 23 -5.03 2.53 37.59
N ILE A 24 -5.88 2.17 36.62
CA ILE A 24 -6.09 0.81 36.12
C ILE A 24 -5.22 0.60 34.88
N GLY A 25 -4.42 -0.46 34.88
CA GLY A 25 -3.74 -1.00 33.71
C GLY A 25 -4.24 -2.40 33.39
N TYR A 26 -4.13 -2.82 32.14
CA TYR A 26 -4.47 -4.19 31.73
C TYR A 26 -3.40 -4.74 30.80
N SER A 27 -3.21 -6.05 30.83
CA SER A 27 -2.35 -6.76 29.90
C SER A 27 -3.07 -7.94 29.30
N TRP A 28 -2.73 -8.23 28.05
CA TRP A 28 -3.27 -9.32 27.27
C TRP A 28 -2.12 -10.04 26.57
N GLY A 29 -2.01 -11.35 26.80
CA GLY A 29 -1.05 -12.22 26.12
C GLY A 29 -0.32 -13.23 27.02
N GLY A 30 0.21 -14.25 26.35
CA GLY A 30 0.83 -15.44 26.94
C GLY A 30 2.34 -15.51 26.75
N LYS A 31 2.89 -16.73 26.82
CA LYS A 31 4.27 -17.00 26.36
C LYS A 31 4.31 -16.76 24.85
N GLY A 32 5.26 -15.97 24.36
CA GLY A 32 5.33 -15.62 22.94
C GLY A 32 5.08 -14.14 22.66
N TYR A 33 3.97 -13.61 23.15
CA TYR A 33 3.57 -12.22 22.89
C TYR A 33 2.68 -11.69 24.02
N ARG A 34 2.98 -10.48 24.51
CA ARG A 34 2.21 -9.81 25.56
C ARG A 34 2.15 -8.30 25.33
N LEU A 35 0.93 -7.77 25.29
CA LEU A 35 0.64 -6.34 25.28
C LEU A 35 0.22 -5.87 26.67
N THR A 36 0.70 -4.72 27.12
CA THR A 36 0.36 -4.14 28.43
C THR A 36 0.07 -2.65 28.28
N LYS A 37 -1.14 -2.22 28.66
CA LYS A 37 -1.49 -0.81 28.84
C LYS A 37 -1.21 -0.40 30.29
N LYS A 38 -0.36 0.60 30.49
CA LYS A 38 0.07 1.06 31.82
C LYS A 38 -0.95 2.05 32.40
N ALA A 39 -1.12 2.03 33.72
CA ALA A 39 -2.02 2.94 34.44
C ALA A 39 -1.65 4.43 34.28
N LYS A 40 -0.35 4.75 34.14
CA LYS A 40 0.17 6.12 33.94
C LYS A 40 0.17 6.59 32.47
N GLY A 41 -0.43 5.82 31.56
CA GLY A 41 -0.34 6.03 30.11
C GLY A 41 0.86 5.31 29.48
N GLY A 42 0.76 5.08 28.17
CA GLY A 42 1.70 4.28 27.37
C GLY A 42 1.38 2.79 27.33
N PHE A 43 1.86 2.15 26.28
CA PHE A 43 1.79 0.72 26.02
C PHE A 43 3.20 0.10 26.01
N ARG A 44 3.28 -1.13 26.52
CA ARG A 44 4.44 -2.00 26.44
C ARG A 44 4.06 -3.26 25.68
N SER A 45 4.77 -3.58 24.60
CA SER A 45 4.66 -4.83 23.87
C SER A 45 5.91 -5.66 24.08
N THR A 46 5.76 -6.93 24.44
CA THR A 46 6.87 -7.88 24.60
C THR A 46 6.62 -9.07 23.68
N SER A 47 7.55 -9.30 22.75
CA SER A 47 7.58 -10.47 21.86
C SER A 47 8.76 -11.35 22.24
N SER A 48 8.57 -12.65 22.39
CA SER A 48 9.62 -13.58 22.82
C SER A 48 9.49 -14.89 22.07
N ILE A 49 10.60 -15.51 21.69
CA ILE A 49 10.58 -16.85 21.11
C ILE A 49 10.67 -17.86 22.27
N PRO A 50 9.69 -18.75 22.45
CA PRO A 50 9.72 -19.73 23.55
C PRO A 50 10.94 -20.66 23.44
N GLY A 51 11.64 -20.89 24.55
CA GLY A 51 12.76 -21.84 24.61
C GLY A 51 14.13 -21.30 24.17
N THR A 52 14.21 -20.09 23.61
CA THR A 52 15.49 -19.53 23.11
C THR A 52 16.07 -18.41 23.98
N GLY A 53 15.32 -17.91 24.96
CA GLY A 53 15.73 -16.77 25.80
C GLY A 53 15.68 -15.41 25.09
N ILE A 54 15.35 -15.38 23.80
CA ILE A 54 15.31 -14.16 22.99
C ILE A 54 13.98 -13.45 23.21
N SER A 55 14.04 -12.19 23.65
CA SER A 55 12.85 -11.34 23.79
C SER A 55 13.12 -9.90 23.36
N TYR A 56 12.15 -9.30 22.69
CA TYR A 56 12.11 -7.90 22.29
C TYR A 56 11.00 -7.20 23.06
N THR A 57 11.33 -6.11 23.76
CA THR A 57 10.34 -5.28 24.47
C THR A 57 10.33 -3.88 23.89
N TYR A 58 9.19 -3.47 23.37
CA TYR A 58 8.89 -2.11 22.99
C TYR A 58 8.10 -1.44 24.11
N ASP A 59 8.57 -0.30 24.63
CA ASP A 59 7.88 0.45 25.68
C ASP A 59 7.75 1.93 25.29
N THR A 60 6.53 2.47 25.39
CA THR A 60 6.26 3.89 25.14
C THR A 60 6.24 4.65 26.45
N HIS A 61 7.04 5.71 26.54
CA HIS A 61 7.04 6.65 27.65
C HIS A 61 6.31 7.92 27.25
N LYS A 62 5.39 8.39 28.11
CA LYS A 62 4.80 9.73 27.96
C LYS A 62 5.90 10.75 28.24
N HIS A 63 6.37 11.45 27.22
CA HIS A 63 7.33 12.55 27.36
C HIS A 63 6.73 13.62 28.30
N LYS A 64 7.38 13.84 29.45
CA LYS A 64 7.27 15.12 30.16
C LYS A 64 8.34 16.02 29.56
N SER A 65 7.93 17.06 28.85
CA SER A 65 8.82 18.15 28.47
C SER A 65 9.38 18.77 29.76
N LYS A 66 10.68 18.59 30.01
CA LYS A 66 11.43 19.36 30.99
C LYS A 66 12.42 20.25 30.25
N SER A 67 12.28 21.55 30.48
CA SER A 67 13.18 22.59 30.01
C SER A 67 14.59 22.40 30.57
N HIS A 68 15.54 23.01 29.87
CA HIS A 68 16.98 22.87 30.00
C HIS A 68 17.55 23.16 31.40
N GLY A 69 18.56 22.37 31.77
CA GLY A 69 19.53 22.68 32.82
C GLY A 69 20.82 21.92 32.52
N SER A 70 21.88 22.67 32.21
CA SER A 70 23.22 22.20 31.86
C SER A 70 23.91 21.47 33.01
N GLY A 71 24.69 20.43 32.70
CA GLY A 71 25.76 19.96 33.58
C GLY A 71 26.22 18.53 33.32
N GLY A 72 27.50 18.38 32.96
CA GLY A 72 28.30 17.22 33.31
C GLY A 72 28.43 16.11 32.25
N ALA A 73 29.60 16.08 31.63
CA ALA A 73 30.06 15.00 30.76
C ALA A 73 30.12 13.64 31.49
N ASN A 74 29.79 12.57 30.77
CA ASN A 74 30.47 11.29 30.94
C ASN A 74 30.40 10.49 29.64
N HIS A 75 31.58 10.26 29.06
CA HIS A 75 31.79 9.36 27.94
C HIS A 75 31.68 7.92 28.45
N ASN A 76 30.72 7.17 27.91
CA ASN A 76 30.90 5.74 27.76
C ASN A 76 30.41 5.36 26.35
N ALA A 77 31.37 4.99 25.52
CA ALA A 77 31.16 4.54 24.17
C ALA A 77 30.44 3.18 24.22
N GLN A 78 29.15 3.21 23.93
CA GLN A 78 28.39 2.03 23.55
C GLN A 78 28.00 2.21 22.10
N HIS A 79 28.55 1.32 21.26
CA HIS A 79 28.17 1.14 19.87
C HIS A 79 26.64 1.19 19.73
N PRO A 80 26.06 2.14 18.98
CA PRO A 80 24.66 2.04 18.63
C PRO A 80 24.56 0.93 17.59
N SER A 81 24.15 -0.26 18.01
CA SER A 81 23.36 -1.13 17.15
C SER A 81 22.19 -0.28 16.68
N ALA A 82 22.23 0.14 15.41
CA ALA A 82 21.25 1.04 14.84
C ALA A 82 19.84 0.49 15.13
N PRO A 83 19.00 1.21 15.88
CA PRO A 83 17.57 1.03 15.70
C PRO A 83 17.30 1.44 14.24
N ILE A 84 16.50 0.67 13.50
CA ILE A 84 15.93 1.17 12.25
C ILE A 84 15.05 2.34 12.68
N VAL A 85 15.60 3.54 12.48
CA VAL A 85 14.98 4.80 12.85
C VAL A 85 13.87 5.04 11.85
N ASP A 86 12.62 4.83 12.26
CA ASP A 86 11.41 5.33 11.59
C ASP A 86 11.29 6.88 11.71
N ASN A 87 12.43 7.55 11.93
CA ASN A 87 12.57 9.02 12.07
C ASN A 87 13.60 9.59 11.08
N ASN A 88 14.14 8.82 10.12
CA ASN A 88 15.08 9.38 9.11
C ASN A 88 14.34 10.06 7.94
N THR A 89 13.03 10.18 8.05
CA THR A 89 12.17 10.78 7.04
C THR A 89 11.31 11.87 7.64
N TYR A 90 11.03 12.89 6.85
CA TYR A 90 10.13 14.00 7.18
C TYR A 90 9.31 14.41 5.96
N ASP A 91 8.30 15.25 6.16
CA ASP A 91 7.44 15.75 5.06
C ASP A 91 6.86 14.59 4.22
N THR A 92 6.35 13.56 4.92
CA THR A 92 5.73 12.39 4.28
C THR A 92 4.38 12.79 3.68
N GLN A 93 4.23 12.59 2.38
CA GLN A 93 3.01 12.83 1.63
C GLN A 93 2.46 11.51 1.11
N THR A 94 1.20 11.23 1.44
CA THR A 94 0.47 10.08 0.90
C THR A 94 -0.20 10.47 -0.43
N ILE A 95 -0.10 9.59 -1.42
CA ILE A 95 -0.71 9.74 -2.74
C ILE A 95 -1.94 8.85 -2.78
N GLU A 96 -3.11 9.45 -2.50
CA GLU A 96 -4.41 8.77 -2.49
C GLU A 96 -5.38 9.45 -3.44
N ASN A 97 -6.28 8.64 -4.00
CA ASN A 97 -7.41 9.13 -4.78
C ASN A 97 -8.57 9.48 -3.83
N SER A 98 -9.40 10.44 -4.23
CA SER A 98 -10.69 10.68 -3.60
C SER A 98 -11.61 9.45 -3.77
N THR A 99 -12.75 9.45 -3.06
CA THR A 99 -13.70 8.34 -3.17
C THR A 99 -14.30 8.31 -4.57
N ALA A 100 -14.21 7.16 -5.23
CA ALA A 100 -14.63 6.96 -6.62
C ALA A 100 -16.07 7.39 -6.92
N THR A 101 -16.99 7.31 -5.96
CA THR A 101 -18.39 7.75 -6.14
C THR A 101 -18.54 9.26 -6.36
N GLY A 102 -17.55 10.06 -5.97
CA GLY A 102 -17.53 11.52 -6.23
C GLY A 102 -16.90 11.88 -7.58
N ILE A 103 -16.50 10.88 -8.36
CA ILE A 103 -15.77 11.02 -9.61
C ILE A 103 -16.67 10.44 -10.72
N VAL A 104 -17.73 11.15 -11.10
CA VAL A 104 -18.69 10.63 -12.10
C VAL A 104 -18.94 11.71 -13.14
N SER A 105 -18.55 11.44 -14.39
CA SER A 105 -18.98 12.22 -15.55
C SER A 105 -20.48 12.03 -15.83
N GLU A 106 -21.12 13.09 -16.33
CA GLU A 106 -22.54 13.08 -16.69
C GLU A 106 -22.86 11.98 -17.73
N GLY A 107 -24.02 11.33 -17.58
CA GLY A 107 -24.53 10.33 -18.53
C GLY A 107 -24.09 8.88 -18.30
N LEU A 108 -23.18 8.60 -17.35
CA LEU A 108 -22.73 7.24 -17.02
C LEU A 108 -23.34 6.66 -15.74
N GLU A 109 -24.22 7.42 -15.09
CA GLU A 109 -24.74 7.14 -13.76
C GLU A 109 -25.43 5.79 -13.68
N GLU A 110 -26.31 5.48 -14.63
CA GLU A 110 -27.05 4.21 -14.65
C GLU A 110 -26.13 3.00 -14.86
N MET A 111 -25.17 3.12 -15.78
CA MET A 111 -24.17 2.09 -16.05
C MET A 111 -23.25 1.88 -14.84
N ILE A 112 -22.78 2.97 -14.21
CA ILE A 112 -21.95 2.90 -13.01
C ILE A 112 -22.75 2.29 -11.84
N ALA A 113 -24.03 2.63 -11.71
CA ALA A 113 -24.90 2.08 -10.69
C ALA A 113 -25.13 0.57 -10.90
N SER A 114 -25.38 0.13 -12.14
CA SER A 114 -25.51 -1.30 -12.45
C SER A 114 -24.19 -2.05 -12.20
N ALA A 115 -23.06 -1.48 -12.61
CA ALA A 115 -21.73 -2.03 -12.37
C ALA A 115 -21.43 -2.19 -10.88
N THR A 116 -21.75 -1.14 -10.11
CA THR A 116 -21.60 -1.10 -8.66
C THR A 116 -22.44 -2.19 -8.00
N LYS A 117 -23.70 -2.37 -8.42
CA LYS A 117 -24.57 -3.46 -7.93
C LYS A 117 -23.96 -4.83 -8.23
N SER A 118 -23.47 -5.07 -9.44
CA SER A 118 -22.81 -6.33 -9.81
C SER A 118 -21.59 -6.62 -8.93
N LEU A 119 -20.75 -5.62 -8.65
CA LEU A 119 -19.61 -5.76 -7.74
C LEU A 119 -20.03 -6.02 -6.29
N GLN A 120 -21.05 -5.31 -5.81
CA GLN A 120 -21.60 -5.53 -4.48
C GLN A 120 -22.12 -6.96 -4.37
N TYR A 121 -23.03 -7.39 -5.24
CA TYR A 121 -23.58 -8.74 -5.20
C TYR A 121 -22.49 -9.82 -5.27
N ASN A 122 -21.47 -9.67 -6.11
CA ASN A 122 -20.34 -10.61 -6.15
C ASN A 122 -19.54 -10.62 -4.82
N THR A 123 -19.39 -9.46 -4.18
CA THR A 123 -18.75 -9.35 -2.86
C THR A 123 -19.58 -10.04 -1.78
N TRP A 124 -20.89 -9.78 -1.73
CA TRP A 124 -21.82 -10.41 -0.77
C TRP A 124 -21.91 -11.92 -0.99
N ALA A 125 -21.98 -12.40 -2.23
CA ALA A 125 -21.94 -13.82 -2.54
C ALA A 125 -20.62 -14.47 -2.11
N THR A 126 -19.50 -13.76 -2.24
CA THR A 126 -18.19 -14.26 -1.77
C THR A 126 -18.11 -14.32 -0.24
N ILE A 127 -18.57 -13.29 0.46
CA ILE A 127 -18.62 -13.26 1.93
C ILE A 127 -19.55 -14.36 2.45
N GLY A 128 -20.75 -14.48 1.86
CA GLY A 128 -21.72 -15.51 2.21
C GLY A 128 -21.14 -16.92 2.03
N LEU A 129 -20.48 -17.19 0.90
CA LEU A 129 -19.81 -18.46 0.63
C LEU A 129 -18.74 -18.78 1.67
N ILE A 130 -17.88 -17.82 2.02
CA ILE A 130 -16.82 -18.05 3.01
C ILE A 130 -17.44 -18.29 4.40
N ALA A 131 -18.41 -17.49 4.80
CA ALA A 131 -19.09 -17.62 6.09
C ALA A 131 -19.82 -18.97 6.21
N SER A 132 -20.53 -19.40 5.17
CA SER A 132 -21.26 -20.67 5.19
C SER A 132 -20.32 -21.88 5.23
N VAL A 133 -19.17 -21.82 4.55
CA VAL A 133 -18.15 -22.89 4.62
C VAL A 133 -17.56 -22.97 6.03
N LEU A 134 -17.22 -21.83 6.65
CA LEU A 134 -16.67 -21.80 8.00
C LEU A 134 -17.67 -22.34 9.05
N LEU A 135 -18.95 -21.98 8.93
CA LEU A 135 -20.01 -22.50 9.80
C LEU A 135 -20.32 -23.98 9.53
N GLY A 136 -20.12 -24.45 8.30
CA GLY A 136 -20.32 -25.84 7.88
C GLY A 136 -19.54 -26.87 8.72
N PHE A 137 -18.35 -26.51 9.20
CA PHE A 137 -17.56 -27.38 10.08
C PHE A 137 -18.20 -27.63 11.45
N GLY A 138 -19.00 -26.69 11.96
CA GLY A 138 -19.75 -26.87 13.21
C GLY A 138 -21.17 -27.40 12.97
N PHE A 139 -21.76 -27.06 11.84
CA PHE A 139 -23.15 -27.36 11.49
C PHE A 139 -23.25 -27.77 10.01
N PRO A 140 -23.28 -29.07 9.68
CA PRO A 140 -23.19 -29.55 8.29
C PRO A 140 -24.25 -29.00 7.33
N LEU A 141 -25.41 -28.56 7.82
CA LEU A 141 -26.46 -27.95 7.00
C LEU A 141 -25.99 -26.70 6.24
N PHE A 142 -25.01 -25.96 6.75
CA PHE A 142 -24.48 -24.76 6.09
C PHE A 142 -23.67 -25.05 4.82
N PHE A 143 -23.31 -26.31 4.55
CA PHE A 143 -22.75 -26.68 3.24
C PHE A 143 -23.77 -26.51 2.11
N LEU A 144 -25.07 -26.71 2.35
CA LEU A 144 -26.12 -26.43 1.36
C LEU A 144 -26.20 -24.92 1.04
N ALA A 145 -26.10 -24.07 2.05
CA ALA A 145 -26.04 -22.61 1.85
C ALA A 145 -24.80 -22.20 1.03
N SER A 146 -23.67 -22.88 1.22
CA SER A 146 -22.44 -22.65 0.44
C SER A 146 -22.64 -22.93 -1.05
N VAL A 147 -23.38 -24.00 -1.38
CA VAL A 147 -23.77 -24.28 -2.77
C VAL A 147 -24.68 -23.17 -3.32
N GLY A 148 -25.66 -22.70 -2.54
CA GLY A 148 -26.51 -21.58 -2.92
C GLY A 148 -25.74 -20.30 -3.24
N PHE A 149 -24.80 -19.90 -2.39
CA PHE A 149 -23.94 -18.75 -2.64
C PHE A 149 -23.01 -18.94 -3.85
N LEU A 150 -22.55 -20.17 -4.09
CA LEU A 150 -21.74 -20.49 -5.28
C LEU A 150 -22.57 -20.33 -6.56
N VAL A 151 -23.79 -20.86 -6.61
CA VAL A 151 -24.71 -20.70 -7.74
C VAL A 151 -25.04 -19.23 -7.98
N TRP A 152 -25.35 -18.49 -6.91
CA TRP A 152 -25.62 -17.06 -7.01
C TRP A 152 -24.40 -16.28 -7.54
N LYS A 153 -23.20 -16.62 -7.08
CA LYS A 153 -21.95 -16.04 -7.59
C LYS A 153 -21.74 -16.30 -9.08
N ILE A 154 -22.02 -17.52 -9.56
CA ILE A 154 -21.94 -17.87 -10.98
C ILE A 154 -22.97 -17.07 -11.78
N TYR A 155 -24.20 -16.95 -11.28
CA TYR A 155 -25.25 -16.14 -11.89
C TYR A 155 -24.82 -14.67 -12.04
N ILE A 156 -24.29 -14.06 -10.97
CA ILE A 156 -23.80 -12.67 -11.00
C ILE A 156 -22.67 -12.50 -12.01
N LYS A 157 -21.75 -13.47 -12.09
CA LYS A 157 -20.64 -13.41 -13.06
C LYS A 157 -21.08 -13.56 -14.51
N LYS A 158 -22.25 -14.14 -14.78
CA LYS A 158 -22.81 -14.27 -16.12
C LYS A 158 -23.72 -13.09 -16.49
N ASN A 159 -24.61 -12.70 -15.58
CA ASN A 159 -25.66 -11.72 -15.86
C ASN A 159 -25.35 -10.31 -15.37
N GLY A 160 -24.34 -10.15 -14.51
CA GLY A 160 -23.87 -8.86 -14.02
C GLY A 160 -22.77 -8.23 -14.88
N ILE A 161 -22.55 -8.75 -16.09
CA ILE A 161 -21.58 -8.21 -17.04
C ILE A 161 -22.16 -6.97 -17.71
N ILE A 162 -21.32 -5.97 -17.94
CA ILE A 162 -21.62 -4.75 -18.69
C ILE A 162 -20.75 -4.75 -19.93
N ASP A 163 -21.41 -4.70 -21.07
CA ASP A 163 -20.75 -4.63 -22.36
C ASP A 163 -20.43 -3.18 -22.71
N LEU A 164 -19.18 -2.92 -23.04
CA LEU A 164 -18.67 -1.64 -23.53
C LEU A 164 -18.31 -1.82 -25.00
N ASP A 165 -19.32 -1.64 -25.84
CA ASP A 165 -19.22 -1.76 -27.29
C ASP A 165 -18.79 -0.44 -27.92
N TYR A 166 -17.64 -0.49 -28.58
CA TYR A 166 -17.08 0.63 -29.32
C TYR A 166 -17.25 0.42 -30.83
N THR A 167 -17.73 1.44 -31.51
CA THR A 167 -17.70 1.55 -32.97
C THR A 167 -16.73 2.67 -33.31
N ILE A 168 -15.52 2.29 -33.71
CA ILE A 168 -14.41 3.21 -33.97
C ILE A 168 -14.28 3.35 -35.49
N ASP A 169 -14.41 4.57 -35.99
CA ASP A 169 -14.11 4.88 -37.39
C ASP A 169 -12.59 4.95 -37.63
N SER A 170 -12.18 4.85 -38.89
CA SER A 170 -10.75 4.87 -39.25
C SER A 170 -10.04 6.17 -38.89
N GLU A 171 -10.78 7.28 -38.75
CA GLU A 171 -10.22 8.60 -38.43
C GLU A 171 -9.92 8.72 -36.93
N GLN A 172 -10.79 8.19 -36.06
CA GLN A 172 -10.62 8.15 -34.61
C GLN A 172 -9.58 7.13 -34.15
N GLN A 173 -9.35 6.07 -34.96
CA GLN A 173 -8.40 5.02 -34.62
C GLN A 173 -6.99 5.57 -34.33
N THR A 174 -6.52 6.55 -35.12
CA THR A 174 -5.21 7.17 -34.92
C THR A 174 -5.11 7.88 -33.58
N LEU A 175 -6.13 8.66 -33.19
CA LEU A 175 -6.18 9.36 -31.90
C LEU A 175 -6.22 8.39 -30.72
N ILE A 176 -6.97 7.29 -30.87
CA ILE A 176 -7.05 6.23 -29.85
C ILE A 176 -5.69 5.55 -29.69
N ASP A 177 -5.03 5.21 -30.80
CA ASP A 177 -3.73 4.54 -30.78
C ASP A 177 -2.65 5.45 -30.18
N GLU A 178 -2.60 6.73 -30.52
CA GLU A 178 -1.69 7.71 -29.89
C GLU A 178 -1.88 7.80 -28.37
N ARG A 179 -3.12 7.67 -27.89
CA ARG A 179 -3.43 7.67 -26.46
C ARG A 179 -3.10 6.34 -25.77
N MET A 180 -3.44 5.23 -26.40
CA MET A 180 -3.41 3.90 -25.79
C MET A 180 -2.05 3.20 -25.93
N ASN A 181 -1.31 3.43 -27.01
CA ASN A 181 -0.01 2.78 -27.24
C ASN A 181 1.01 3.01 -26.12
N PRO A 182 1.20 4.23 -25.59
CA PRO A 182 2.08 4.45 -24.44
C PRO A 182 1.63 3.65 -23.20
N LEU A 183 0.31 3.55 -22.97
CA LEU A 183 -0.24 2.78 -21.85
C LEU A 183 0.00 1.28 -21.99
N PHE A 184 -0.11 0.74 -23.21
CA PHE A 184 0.23 -0.66 -23.49
C PHE A 184 1.71 -0.93 -23.24
N LYS A 185 2.61 -0.06 -23.73
CA LYS A 185 4.05 -0.19 -23.49
C LYS A 185 4.36 -0.19 -22.00
N ILE A 186 3.76 0.71 -21.23
CA ILE A 186 3.86 0.73 -19.76
C ILE A 186 3.34 -0.58 -19.17
N ALA A 187 2.18 -1.07 -19.61
CA ALA A 187 1.58 -2.30 -19.09
C ALA A 187 2.39 -3.57 -19.40
N THR A 188 3.15 -3.57 -20.50
CA THR A 188 4.04 -4.69 -20.89
C THR A 188 5.41 -4.68 -20.20
N SER A 189 5.71 -3.64 -19.41
CA SER A 189 6.92 -3.60 -18.59
C SER A 189 6.98 -4.78 -17.62
N LYS A 190 8.17 -5.36 -17.40
CA LYS A 190 8.31 -6.53 -16.50
C LYS A 190 7.91 -6.23 -15.07
N LYS A 191 8.10 -4.99 -14.63
CA LYS A 191 7.68 -4.52 -13.31
C LYS A 191 6.94 -3.20 -13.45
N VAL A 192 5.74 -3.18 -12.88
CA VAL A 192 4.92 -1.99 -12.71
C VAL A 192 4.58 -1.87 -11.24
N TRP A 193 4.68 -0.66 -10.71
CA TRP A 193 4.39 -0.32 -9.33
C TRP A 193 3.49 0.89 -9.26
N ARG A 194 2.79 1.02 -8.15
CA ARG A 194 2.15 2.26 -7.75
C ARG A 194 2.90 2.88 -6.58
N ILE A 195 3.22 4.15 -6.68
CA ILE A 195 3.80 4.91 -5.57
C ILE A 195 2.66 5.37 -4.66
N MET A 196 2.73 4.99 -3.39
CA MET A 196 1.72 5.29 -2.37
C MET A 196 2.14 6.43 -1.46
N GLU A 197 3.43 6.55 -1.16
CA GLU A 197 3.96 7.58 -0.26
C GLU A 197 5.30 8.09 -0.79
N THR A 198 5.58 9.37 -0.56
CA THR A 198 6.89 9.99 -0.78
C THR A 198 7.29 10.76 0.46
N SER A 199 8.54 10.63 0.89
CA SER A 199 9.07 11.30 2.07
C SER A 199 10.46 11.88 1.78
N LYS A 200 10.79 13.03 2.37
CA LYS A 200 12.15 13.57 2.32
C LYS A 200 13.04 12.87 3.34
N VAL A 201 14.31 12.69 3.01
CA VAL A 201 15.30 12.00 3.86
C VAL A 201 16.11 13.03 4.64
N ILE A 202 16.31 12.78 5.94
CA ILE A 202 17.12 13.65 6.81
C ILE A 202 18.62 13.37 6.62
N ASP A 203 19.05 12.12 6.82
CA ASP A 203 20.42 11.68 6.62
C ASP A 203 20.51 10.73 5.41
N THR A 204 21.03 11.26 4.30
CA THR A 204 21.16 10.53 3.03
C THR A 204 22.21 9.42 3.10
N LYS A 205 23.10 9.42 4.12
CA LYS A 205 24.09 8.35 4.35
C LYS A 205 23.44 6.98 4.41
N TYR A 206 22.33 6.86 5.14
CA TYR A 206 21.63 5.59 5.36
C TYR A 206 20.58 5.29 4.29
N SER A 207 20.44 6.17 3.30
CA SER A 207 19.50 6.06 2.18
C SER A 207 20.22 6.06 0.83
N SER A 208 21.47 5.59 0.81
CA SER A 208 22.25 5.41 -0.41
C SER A 208 22.44 6.71 -1.23
N GLY A 209 22.40 7.86 -0.56
CA GLY A 209 22.47 9.18 -1.17
C GLY A 209 21.15 9.75 -1.66
N ALA A 210 20.02 9.06 -1.47
CA ALA A 210 18.71 9.52 -1.90
C ALA A 210 18.19 10.68 -1.04
N ASN A 211 17.72 11.75 -1.69
CA ASN A 211 17.04 12.88 -1.02
C ASN A 211 15.58 12.57 -0.66
N ASN A 212 14.96 11.63 -1.40
CA ASN A 212 13.58 11.23 -1.19
C ASN A 212 13.50 9.70 -1.10
N LEU A 213 12.66 9.21 -0.20
CA LEU A 213 12.26 7.81 -0.12
C LEU A 213 10.83 7.68 -0.65
N ILE A 214 10.54 6.58 -1.33
CA ILE A 214 9.19 6.25 -1.77
C ILE A 214 8.74 4.92 -1.19
N LYS A 215 7.45 4.82 -0.93
CA LYS A 215 6.79 3.54 -0.68
C LYS A 215 5.99 3.19 -1.91
N ARG A 216 6.36 2.07 -2.55
CA ARG A 216 5.70 1.56 -3.74
C ARG A 216 5.11 0.17 -3.49
N VAL A 217 4.01 -0.14 -4.16
CA VAL A 217 3.36 -1.46 -4.14
C VAL A 217 3.32 -2.03 -5.55
N ALA A 218 3.47 -3.35 -5.68
CA ALA A 218 3.40 -4.00 -6.99
C ALA A 218 2.01 -3.79 -7.61
N CYS A 219 2.00 -3.41 -8.88
CA CYS A 219 0.79 -3.18 -9.66
C CYS A 219 0.63 -4.30 -10.69
N GLN A 220 -0.56 -4.90 -10.74
CA GLN A 220 -0.91 -5.86 -11.77
C GLN A 220 -1.41 -5.09 -12.99
N ALA A 221 -0.55 -4.94 -14.00
CA ALA A 221 -0.91 -4.40 -15.29
C ALA A 221 -1.54 -5.50 -16.16
N LYS A 222 -2.69 -5.23 -16.78
CA LYS A 222 -3.35 -6.14 -17.72
C LYS A 222 -3.99 -5.39 -18.86
N THR A 223 -4.08 -6.02 -20.02
CA THR A 223 -4.72 -5.49 -21.23
C THR A 223 -6.17 -5.96 -21.40
N VAL A 224 -6.82 -6.31 -20.28
CA VAL A 224 -8.17 -6.89 -20.25
C VAL A 224 -8.99 -6.18 -19.19
N ALA A 225 -10.25 -5.89 -19.50
CA ALA A 225 -11.19 -5.28 -18.58
C ALA A 225 -11.46 -6.19 -17.37
N PRO A 226 -11.55 -5.64 -16.14
CA PRO A 226 -11.93 -6.40 -14.98
C PRO A 226 -13.47 -6.52 -14.90
N PHE A 227 -13.97 -7.62 -14.33
CA PHE A 227 -15.38 -7.71 -13.95
C PHE A 227 -15.83 -6.45 -13.17
N PRO A 228 -16.98 -5.83 -13.50
CA PRO A 228 -18.05 -6.35 -14.35
C PRO A 228 -17.95 -5.99 -15.84
N PHE A 229 -16.87 -5.36 -16.30
CA PHE A 229 -16.79 -4.85 -17.66
C PHE A 229 -16.22 -5.89 -18.64
N VAL A 230 -16.83 -5.94 -19.82
CA VAL A 230 -16.28 -6.56 -21.03
C VAL A 230 -16.27 -5.49 -22.11
N THR A 231 -15.31 -5.57 -23.04
CA THR A 231 -15.21 -4.60 -24.13
C THR A 231 -14.64 -5.27 -25.37
N ASN A 232 -15.06 -4.79 -26.52
CA ASN A 232 -14.54 -5.17 -27.83
C ASN A 232 -13.30 -4.35 -28.27
N SER A 233 -12.87 -3.36 -27.47
CA SER A 233 -11.79 -2.42 -27.82
C SER A 233 -10.57 -2.51 -26.90
N GLN A 234 -9.55 -1.72 -27.21
CA GLN A 234 -8.31 -1.62 -26.46
C GLN A 234 -8.56 -1.14 -25.02
N VAL A 235 -8.02 -1.85 -24.04
CA VAL A 235 -8.13 -1.48 -22.62
C VAL A 235 -6.83 -1.77 -21.88
N VAL A 236 -6.43 -0.88 -20.98
CA VAL A 236 -5.30 -1.08 -20.08
C VAL A 236 -5.74 -0.89 -18.65
N THR A 237 -5.37 -1.81 -17.77
CA THR A 237 -5.73 -1.79 -16.35
C THR A 237 -4.51 -1.88 -15.48
N PHE A 238 -4.49 -1.09 -14.41
CA PHE A 238 -3.45 -1.06 -13.39
C PHE A 238 -4.10 -1.31 -12.03
N LYS A 239 -4.00 -2.55 -11.55
CA LYS A 239 -4.58 -2.95 -10.26
C LYS A 239 -3.55 -2.91 -9.13
N SER A 240 -3.87 -2.18 -8.07
CA SER A 240 -3.07 -2.06 -6.85
C SER A 240 -3.96 -2.18 -5.62
N GLY A 241 -3.86 -3.31 -4.90
CA GLY A 241 -4.71 -3.59 -3.75
C GLY A 241 -6.19 -3.68 -4.12
N LYS A 242 -7.01 -2.78 -3.55
CA LYS A 242 -8.46 -2.67 -3.84
C LYS A 242 -8.77 -1.67 -4.96
N GLU A 243 -7.76 -0.95 -5.45
CA GLU A 243 -7.95 0.05 -6.50
C GLU A 243 -7.52 -0.51 -7.85
N THR A 244 -8.32 -0.24 -8.88
CA THR A 244 -7.99 -0.54 -10.28
C THR A 244 -8.21 0.72 -11.09
N LEU A 245 -7.16 1.20 -11.75
CA LEU A 245 -7.25 2.24 -12.76
C LEU A 245 -7.45 1.55 -14.10
N MET A 246 -8.44 1.98 -14.88
CA MET A 246 -8.83 1.35 -16.12
C MET A 246 -8.92 2.42 -17.20
N PHE A 247 -8.08 2.31 -18.21
CA PHE A 247 -8.01 3.20 -19.36
C PHE A 247 -8.76 2.55 -20.52
N LEU A 248 -9.85 3.17 -20.94
CA LEU A 248 -10.64 2.84 -22.11
C LEU A 248 -10.31 3.83 -23.24
N PRO A 249 -10.73 3.57 -24.50
CA PRO A 249 -10.43 4.47 -25.61
C PRO A 249 -10.92 5.91 -25.40
N ASP A 250 -12.11 6.06 -24.80
CA ASP A 250 -12.83 7.33 -24.64
C ASP A 250 -12.79 7.87 -23.19
N LYS A 251 -12.64 7.00 -22.21
CA LYS A 251 -12.78 7.34 -20.79
C LYS A 251 -11.75 6.67 -19.88
N PHE A 252 -11.66 7.19 -18.68
CA PHE A 252 -10.87 6.65 -17.60
C PHE A 252 -11.75 6.26 -16.42
N PHE A 253 -11.66 5.01 -15.98
CA PHE A 253 -12.39 4.50 -14.84
C PHE A 253 -11.46 4.26 -13.65
N ILE A 254 -11.96 4.53 -12.45
CA ILE A 254 -11.33 4.18 -11.19
C ILE A 254 -12.28 3.30 -10.37
N ILE A 255 -11.85 2.07 -10.09
CA ILE A 255 -12.62 1.09 -9.32
C ILE A 255 -11.96 0.92 -7.95
N GLN A 256 -12.66 1.29 -6.88
CA GLN A 256 -12.24 1.15 -5.48
C GLN A 256 -13.13 0.12 -4.78
N GLY A 257 -12.74 -1.16 -4.85
CA GLY A 257 -13.54 -2.27 -4.32
C GLY A 257 -14.86 -2.42 -5.08
N THR A 258 -15.95 -1.90 -4.53
CA THR A 258 -17.28 -1.89 -5.16
C THR A 258 -17.69 -0.53 -5.70
N LYS A 259 -16.93 0.53 -5.40
CA LYS A 259 -17.21 1.88 -5.86
C LYS A 259 -16.51 2.11 -7.19
N ILE A 260 -17.20 2.75 -8.12
CA ILE A 260 -16.66 3.05 -9.45
C ILE A 260 -16.84 4.55 -9.70
N GLY A 261 -15.81 5.14 -10.28
CA GLY A 261 -15.83 6.49 -10.84
C GLY A 261 -15.38 6.45 -12.29
N ALA A 262 -15.84 7.41 -13.07
CA ALA A 262 -15.50 7.58 -14.47
C ALA A 262 -15.21 9.06 -14.75
N LEU A 263 -14.20 9.31 -15.58
CA LEU A 263 -13.79 10.63 -16.04
C LEU A 263 -13.58 10.62 -17.55
N ASN A 264 -13.82 11.77 -18.16
CA ASN A 264 -13.34 12.07 -19.50
C ASN A 264 -11.83 12.37 -19.43
N TYR A 265 -11.12 12.13 -20.53
CA TYR A 265 -9.69 12.45 -20.59
C TYR A 265 -9.39 13.94 -20.50
N GLU A 266 -10.35 14.81 -20.84
CA GLU A 266 -10.26 16.26 -20.71
C GLU A 266 -10.14 16.71 -19.23
N ASP A 267 -10.69 15.92 -18.31
CA ASP A 267 -10.61 16.17 -16.87
C ASP A 267 -9.32 15.60 -16.24
N LEU A 268 -8.47 14.96 -17.05
CA LEU A 268 -7.24 14.30 -16.63
C LEU A 268 -5.99 15.03 -17.12
N THR A 269 -5.06 15.22 -16.21
CA THR A 269 -3.68 15.58 -16.54
C THR A 269 -2.79 14.35 -16.34
N THR A 270 -2.24 13.83 -17.44
CA THR A 270 -1.25 12.76 -17.41
C THR A 270 0.11 13.32 -17.82
N THR A 271 1.13 13.06 -17.00
CA THR A 271 2.52 13.43 -17.28
C THR A 271 3.40 12.21 -17.12
N VAL A 272 4.32 12.01 -18.06
CA VAL A 272 5.30 10.92 -17.99
C VAL A 272 6.69 11.51 -17.96
N LYS A 273 7.54 11.01 -17.07
CA LYS A 273 8.94 11.43 -16.96
C LYS A 273 9.84 10.26 -16.60
N GLY A 274 11.09 10.34 -17.03
CA GLY A 274 12.14 9.47 -16.54
C GLY A 274 12.62 9.89 -15.14
N THR A 275 12.95 8.91 -14.31
CA THR A 275 13.47 9.11 -12.96
C THR A 275 14.66 8.20 -12.70
N ARG A 276 15.69 8.72 -12.03
CA ARG A 276 16.81 7.91 -11.55
C ARG A 276 16.42 7.33 -10.21
N PHE A 277 16.28 6.01 -10.16
CA PHE A 277 15.84 5.28 -8.98
C PHE A 277 16.93 4.35 -8.46
N ILE A 278 17.24 4.45 -7.16
CA ILE A 278 18.20 3.57 -6.49
C ILE A 278 17.48 2.25 -6.16
N GLU A 279 17.77 1.20 -6.92
CA GLU A 279 17.08 -0.09 -6.81
C GLU A 279 17.79 -1.00 -5.80
N SER A 280 17.26 -1.06 -4.58
CA SER A 280 17.81 -1.90 -3.51
C SER A 280 17.42 -3.38 -3.64
N ASP A 281 16.36 -3.67 -4.41
CA ASP A 281 15.88 -5.03 -4.69
C ASP A 281 16.50 -5.57 -6.00
N SER A 282 15.91 -6.63 -6.56
CA SER A 282 16.31 -7.17 -7.85
C SER A 282 15.98 -6.20 -8.99
N VAL A 283 16.98 -5.86 -9.80
CA VAL A 283 16.81 -5.03 -11.00
C VAL A 283 15.99 -5.80 -12.06
N PRO A 284 14.92 -5.21 -12.60
CA PRO A 284 14.18 -5.78 -13.73
C PRO A 284 15.08 -5.88 -14.97
N SER A 285 14.99 -6.96 -15.75
CA SER A 285 15.91 -7.14 -16.89
C SER A 285 15.62 -6.20 -18.08
N ASP A 286 14.45 -5.56 -18.09
CA ASP A 286 14.04 -4.53 -19.06
C ASP A 286 14.37 -3.11 -18.56
N ALA A 287 14.97 -2.98 -17.38
CA ALA A 287 15.40 -1.70 -16.83
C ALA A 287 16.80 -1.33 -17.34
N ARG A 288 17.00 -0.04 -17.63
CA ARG A 288 18.30 0.52 -17.98
C ARG A 288 19.05 0.96 -16.73
N VAL A 289 20.14 0.27 -16.38
CA VAL A 289 21.05 0.72 -15.31
C VAL A 289 21.91 1.87 -15.85
N VAL A 290 21.84 3.03 -15.21
CA VAL A 290 22.53 4.25 -15.66
C VAL A 290 23.66 4.70 -14.73
N ASP A 291 23.72 4.15 -13.52
CA ASP A 291 24.77 4.47 -12.54
C ASP A 291 24.79 3.42 -11.41
N HIS A 292 25.73 3.55 -10.48
CA HIS A 292 25.79 2.79 -9.24
C HIS A 292 26.08 3.73 -8.06
N THR A 293 25.42 3.50 -6.94
CA THR A 293 25.68 4.15 -5.66
C THR A 293 26.12 3.12 -4.61
N TRP A 294 26.39 3.55 -3.39
CA TRP A 294 26.74 2.68 -2.28
C TRP A 294 25.59 2.64 -1.28
N LYS A 295 25.38 1.48 -0.64
CA LYS A 295 24.38 1.32 0.42
C LYS A 295 24.52 2.40 1.50
N TYR A 296 25.77 2.68 1.89
CA TYR A 296 26.15 3.77 2.79
C TYR A 296 27.10 4.75 2.11
N VAL A 297 26.70 6.02 1.99
CA VAL A 297 27.49 7.06 1.32
C VAL A 297 28.15 8.02 2.31
N ASN A 298 29.36 8.49 1.98
CA ASN A 298 30.01 9.58 2.69
C ASN A 298 29.47 10.95 2.22
N LYS A 299 29.92 12.07 2.82
CA LYS A 299 29.47 13.42 2.45
C LYS A 299 29.77 13.81 0.99
N SER A 300 30.72 13.12 0.34
CA SER A 300 31.11 13.33 -1.05
C SER A 300 30.41 12.36 -2.01
N GLY A 301 29.47 11.52 -1.53
CA GLY A 301 28.74 10.53 -2.34
C GLY A 301 29.48 9.20 -2.60
N GLY A 302 30.74 9.08 -2.17
CA GLY A 302 31.51 7.84 -2.28
C GLY A 302 31.22 6.82 -1.17
N PRO A 303 31.86 5.64 -1.17
CA PRO A 303 31.63 4.62 -0.15
C PRO A 303 32.06 5.10 1.23
N ASP A 304 31.19 4.95 2.23
CA ASP A 304 31.60 5.06 3.63
C ASP A 304 32.29 3.75 4.06
N LYS A 305 33.62 3.82 4.17
CA LYS A 305 34.50 2.68 4.49
C LYS A 305 34.36 2.15 5.93
N ARG A 306 33.61 2.83 6.80
CA ARG A 306 33.36 2.37 8.17
C ARG A 306 32.36 1.21 8.24
N PHE A 307 31.58 1.01 7.19
CA PHE A 307 30.62 -0.08 7.09
C PHE A 307 31.24 -1.22 6.31
N SER A 308 31.44 -2.37 6.96
CA SER A 308 31.96 -3.58 6.32
C SER A 308 30.99 -4.19 5.31
N ASP A 309 29.68 -4.05 5.53
CA ASP A 309 28.61 -4.49 4.62
C ASP A 309 28.11 -3.33 3.73
N ASN A 310 29.04 -2.65 3.04
CA ASN A 310 28.72 -1.55 2.12
C ASN A 310 28.78 -1.99 0.67
N LYS A 311 27.70 -2.64 0.19
CA LYS A 311 27.59 -3.07 -1.20
C LYS A 311 27.23 -1.91 -2.14
N GLN A 312 27.62 -2.04 -3.40
CA GLN A 312 27.11 -1.18 -4.47
C GLN A 312 25.64 -1.52 -4.76
N ILE A 313 24.87 -0.48 -5.09
CA ILE A 313 23.45 -0.54 -5.43
C ILE A 313 23.26 0.13 -6.79
N PRO A 314 22.59 -0.52 -7.76
CA PRO A 314 22.36 0.04 -9.08
C PRO A 314 21.37 1.21 -9.03
N VAL A 315 21.61 2.20 -9.88
CA VAL A 315 20.69 3.29 -10.19
C VAL A 315 20.07 3.01 -11.55
N CYS A 316 18.78 2.72 -11.55
CA CYS A 316 18.02 2.41 -12.75
C CYS A 316 17.29 3.66 -13.26
N MET A 317 17.15 3.76 -14.58
CA MET A 317 16.26 4.73 -15.20
C MET A 317 14.87 4.10 -15.33
N TYR A 318 13.94 4.55 -14.51
CA TYR A 318 12.54 4.12 -14.54
C TYR A 318 11.65 5.22 -15.10
N GLY A 319 10.46 4.84 -15.57
CA GLY A 319 9.42 5.80 -15.93
C GLY A 319 8.45 6.02 -14.80
N GLU A 320 8.00 7.27 -14.63
CA GLU A 320 6.91 7.66 -13.74
C GLU A 320 5.80 8.32 -14.56
N MET A 321 4.64 7.67 -14.62
CA MET A 321 3.40 8.24 -15.12
C MET A 321 2.56 8.76 -13.96
N ARG A 322 2.32 10.07 -13.92
CA ARG A 322 1.49 10.74 -12.93
C ARG A 322 0.16 11.15 -13.55
N ILE A 323 -0.93 10.73 -12.94
CA ILE A 323 -2.30 10.99 -13.35
C ILE A 323 -2.97 11.84 -12.26
N LYS A 324 -3.53 12.98 -12.65
CA LYS A 324 -4.25 13.88 -11.74
C LYS A 324 -5.58 14.34 -12.34
N SER A 325 -6.56 14.61 -11.49
CA SER A 325 -7.80 15.29 -11.86
C SER A 325 -8.23 16.27 -10.77
N ASN A 326 -9.01 17.28 -11.14
CA ASN A 326 -9.63 18.20 -10.17
C ASN A 326 -10.73 17.51 -9.35
N SER A 327 -11.30 16.42 -9.86
CA SER A 327 -12.27 15.55 -9.16
C SER A 327 -11.63 14.64 -8.10
N GLY A 328 -10.30 14.64 -7.99
CA GLY A 328 -9.56 14.00 -6.91
C GLY A 328 -8.85 12.69 -7.27
N VAL A 329 -8.64 12.41 -8.56
CA VAL A 329 -7.64 11.41 -8.97
C VAL A 329 -6.25 11.98 -8.71
N ASN A 330 -5.41 11.21 -8.03
CA ASN A 330 -4.00 11.49 -7.81
C ASN A 330 -3.26 10.16 -7.66
N SER A 331 -2.69 9.69 -8.77
CA SER A 331 -2.01 8.39 -8.83
C SER A 331 -0.68 8.52 -9.55
N VAL A 332 0.32 7.76 -9.10
CA VAL A 332 1.63 7.67 -9.75
C VAL A 332 1.97 6.21 -9.98
N ILE A 333 2.09 5.86 -11.25
CA ILE A 333 2.53 4.55 -11.72
C ILE A 333 4.01 4.64 -12.10
N MET A 334 4.83 3.78 -11.52
CA MET A 334 6.24 3.64 -11.85
C MET A 334 6.47 2.34 -12.59
N PHE A 335 7.28 2.34 -13.65
CA PHE A 335 7.47 1.18 -14.51
C PHE A 335 8.93 1.04 -14.95
N SER A 336 9.35 -0.21 -15.19
CA SER A 336 10.75 -0.57 -15.43
C SER A 336 11.28 -0.16 -16.80
N ASN A 337 10.48 -0.29 -17.85
CA ASN A 337 10.90 0.05 -19.21
C ASN A 337 10.60 1.52 -19.54
N ILE A 338 11.64 2.35 -19.61
CA ILE A 338 11.49 3.78 -19.92
C ILE A 338 11.20 4.06 -21.41
N ASP A 339 11.51 3.11 -22.29
CA ASP A 339 11.35 3.29 -23.74
C ASP A 339 9.89 3.05 -24.13
N ILE A 340 9.10 4.13 -24.02
CA ILE A 340 7.65 4.14 -24.29
C ILE A 340 7.27 4.95 -25.53
N GLU A 341 8.25 5.58 -26.20
CA GLU A 341 8.09 6.25 -27.50
C GLU A 341 7.67 5.27 -28.58
#